data_AF-A0A351EH76-F1
#
_entry.id   AF-A0A351EH76-F1
#
_cell.length_a   1.000
_cell.length_b   1.000
_cell.length_c   1.000
_cell.angle_alpha   90.00
_cell.angle_beta   90.00
_cell.angle_gamma   90.00
#
_symmetry.space_group_name_H-M   'P 1'
#
loop_
_entity.id
_entity.type
_entity.pdbx_description
1 polymer ?
#
loop_
_entity_poly.entity_id
_entity_poly.type
_entity_poly.pdbx_seq_one_letter_code
_entity_poly.pdbx_strand_id
1 'polypeptide(L)' 'GGTLVAGLFLQEFIGDTPWVHLDIAGPVTTEEVEAEFPRGATGFGVRTLLEVVNNW' A
#
# COMPACT_ATOMS: atom_id res chain seq x y z
N GLY A 1 -1.69 -12.60 10.99
CA GLY A 1 -0.47 -13.42 11.09
C GLY A 1 0.38 -13.32 9.84
N GLY A 2 -0.17 -13.70 8.68
CA GLY A 2 0.58 -13.77 7.42
C GLY A 2 1.17 -12.45 6.92
N THR A 3 0.44 -11.34 7.04
CA THR A 3 0.91 -10.01 6.59
C THR A 3 2.18 -9.55 7.33
N LEU A 4 2.24 -9.75 8.65
CA LEU A 4 3.43 -9.45 9.45
C LEU A 4 4.63 -10.32 9.03
N VAL A 5 4.42 -11.63 8.86
CA VAL A 5 5.48 -12.55 8.44
C VAL A 5 5.97 -12.22 7.03
N ALA A 6 5.09 -11.84 6.11
CA ALA A 6 5.47 -11.40 4.76
C ALA A 6 6.33 -10.12 4.81
N GLY A 7 5.96 -9.14 5.62
CA GLY A 7 6.76 -7.93 5.82
C GLY A 7 8.15 -8.23 6.38
N LEU A 8 8.23 -9.09 7.41
CA LEU A 8 9.51 -9.56 7.96
C LEU A 8 10.34 -10.35 6.94
N PHE A 9 9.70 -11.16 6.10
CA PHE A 9 10.40 -11.86 5.02
C PHE A 9 11.03 -10.89 4.03
N LEU A 10 10.31 -9.83 3.63
CA LEU A 10 10.84 -8.81 2.71
C LEU A 10 12.00 -8.03 3.33
N GLN A 11 11.98 -7.79 4.66
CA GLN A 11 13.04 -7.09 5.39
C GLN A 11 14.43 -7.67 5.15
N GLU A 12 14.53 -9.00 5.08
CA GLU A 12 15.80 -9.71 4.95
C GLU A 12 16.56 -9.38 3.64
N PHE A 13 15.91 -8.73 2.68
CA PHE A 13 16.48 -8.40 1.37
C PHE A 13 16.85 -6.92 1.18
N ILE A 14 16.63 -6.07 2.19
CA ILE A 14 16.74 -4.60 2.05
C ILE A 14 18.13 -4.06 2.44
N GLY A 15 18.86 -4.78 3.30
CA GLY A 15 20.16 -4.34 3.83
C GLY A 15 20.05 -3.05 4.66
N ASP A 16 20.95 -2.10 4.42
CA ASP A 16 21.02 -0.83 5.17
C ASP A 16 20.12 0.29 4.60
N THR A 17 19.29 -0.02 3.59
CA THR A 17 18.47 0.99 2.91
C THR A 17 17.26 1.37 3.77
N PRO A 18 17.00 2.67 4.04
CA PRO A 18 15.75 3.09 4.66
C PRO A 18 14.55 2.64 3.82
N TRP A 19 13.59 1.96 4.44
CA TRP A 19 12.55 1.23 3.71
C TRP A 19 11.21 1.21 4.47
N VAL A 20 10.13 1.15 3.70
CA VAL A 20 8.77 0.86 4.15
C VAL A 20 8.10 -0.14 3.20
N HIS A 21 7.32 -1.06 3.76
CA HIS A 21 6.41 -1.93 3.01
C HIS A 21 4.97 -1.56 3.32
N LEU A 22 4.19 -1.25 2.28
CA LEU A 22 2.76 -0.99 2.37
C LEU A 22 1.99 -2.15 1.73
N ASP A 23 1.38 -2.99 2.56
CA ASP A 23 0.47 -4.04 2.10
C ASP A 23 -0.92 -3.43 1.83
N ILE A 24 -1.32 -3.42 0.56
CA ILE A 24 -2.57 -2.81 0.09
C ILE A 24 -3.59 -3.84 -0.41
N ALA A 25 -3.39 -5.13 -0.11
CA ALA A 25 -4.28 -6.20 -0.60
C ALA A 25 -5.74 -5.99 -0.17
N GLY A 26 -5.99 -5.44 1.02
CA GLY A 26 -7.33 -5.13 1.52
C GLY A 26 -8.05 -4.06 0.70
N PRO A 27 -7.52 -2.83 0.60
CA PRO A 27 -8.20 -1.72 -0.07
C PRO A 27 -8.08 -1.70 -1.59
N VAL A 28 -7.44 -2.68 -2.26
CA VAL A 28 -7.16 -2.63 -3.71
C VAL A 28 -8.43 -2.62 -4.58
N THR A 29 -9.54 -3.16 -4.06
CA THR A 29 -10.83 -3.20 -4.76
C THR A 29 -12.01 -2.92 -3.83
N THR A 30 -13.08 -2.33 -4.38
CA THR A 30 -14.40 -2.27 -3.74
C THR A 30 -15.45 -2.96 -4.62
N GLU A 31 -16.45 -3.59 -3.99
CA GLU A 31 -17.58 -4.22 -4.68
C GLU A 31 -18.73 -3.25 -4.96
N GLU A 32 -18.74 -2.10 -4.30
CA GLU A 32 -19.76 -1.06 -4.41
C GLU A 32 -19.16 0.24 -4.97
N VAL A 33 -20.01 1.24 -5.20
CA VAL A 33 -19.54 2.60 -5.47
C VAL A 33 -19.40 3.30 -4.12
N GLU A 34 -18.19 3.70 -3.76
CA GLU A 34 -17.87 4.31 -2.47
C GLU A 34 -17.22 5.67 -2.68
N ALA A 35 -17.91 6.77 -2.34
CA ALA A 35 -17.42 8.14 -2.50
C ALA A 35 -16.88 8.39 -3.94
N GLU A 36 -15.58 8.67 -4.10
CA GLU A 36 -14.93 8.84 -5.40
C GLU A 36 -14.54 7.52 -6.10
N PHE A 37 -14.67 6.37 -5.44
CA PHE A 37 -14.22 5.07 -5.96
C PHE A 37 -15.36 4.36 -6.70
N PRO A 38 -15.18 4.04 -8.00
CA PRO A 38 -16.11 3.17 -8.70
C PRO A 38 -15.94 1.72 -8.22
N ARG A 39 -16.95 0.88 -8.47
CA ARG A 39 -16.83 -0.57 -8.31
C ARG A 39 -15.61 -1.09 -9.09
N GLY A 40 -14.78 -1.90 -8.43
CA GLY A 40 -13.54 -2.42 -8.99
C GLY A 40 -12.31 -1.81 -8.32
N ALA A 41 -11.26 -1.55 -9.10
CA ALA A 41 -9.98 -1.08 -8.58
C ALA A 41 -10.10 0.35 -8.00
N THR A 42 -9.61 0.53 -6.77
CA THR A 42 -9.72 1.81 -6.03
C THR A 42 -8.58 2.78 -6.32
N GLY A 43 -7.43 2.29 -6.78
CA GLY A 43 -6.21 3.10 -6.87
C GLY A 43 -5.65 3.53 -5.51
N PHE A 44 -5.96 2.77 -4.45
CA PHE A 44 -5.50 3.06 -3.09
C PHE A 44 -3.97 3.27 -3.01
N GLY A 45 -3.54 4.26 -2.23
CA GLY A 45 -2.13 4.59 -2.01
C GLY A 45 -1.52 5.58 -3.01
N VAL A 46 -2.10 5.79 -4.20
CA VAL A 46 -1.54 6.72 -5.20
C VAL A 46 -1.43 8.15 -4.68
N ARG A 47 -2.54 8.73 -4.17
CA ARG A 47 -2.53 10.09 -3.60
C ARG A 47 -1.60 10.22 -2.40
N THR A 48 -1.52 9.19 -1.56
CA THR A 48 -0.61 9.16 -0.40
C THR A 48 0.85 9.23 -0.83
N LEU A 49 1.26 8.41 -1.82
CA LEU A 49 2.63 8.44 -2.33
C LEU A 49 2.95 9.75 -3.04
N LEU A 50 2.00 10.32 -3.79
CA LEU A 50 2.16 11.65 -4.39
C LEU A 50 2.38 12.72 -3.33
N GLU A 51 1.59 12.72 -2.25
CA GLU A 51 1.71 13.68 -1.15
C GLU A 51 3.07 13.53 -0.44
N VAL A 52 3.50 12.29 -0.21
CA VAL A 52 4.79 11.98 0.39
C VAL A 52 5.93 12.52 -0.47
N VAL A 53 5.90 12.32 -1.79
CA VAL A 53 6.93 12.83 -2.71
C VAL A 53 6.89 14.36 -2.82
N ASN A 54 5.70 14.97 -2.80
CA ASN A 54 5.54 16.42 -2.93
C ASN A 54 5.97 17.19 -1.67
N ASN A 55 5.94 16.55 -0.49
CA ASN A 55 6.28 17.17 0.80
C ASN A 55 7.41 16.44 1.53
N TRP A 56 8.29 15.77 0.79
CA TRP A 56 9.41 15.03 1.35
C TRP A 56 10.45 15.94 1.99
#